data_AF-G8PFJ0-F1
#
_entry.id   AF-G8PFJ0-F1
#
_cell.length_a   1.000
_cell.length_b   1.000
_cell.length_c   1.000
_cell.angle_alpha   90.00
_cell.angle_beta   90.00
_cell.angle_gamma   90.00
#
_symmetry.space_group_name_H-M   'P 1'
#
loop_
_entity.id
_entity.type
_entity.pdbx_description
1 polymer ?
#
loop_
_entity_poly.entity_id
_entity_poly.type
_entity_poly.pdbx_seq_one_letter_code
_entity_poly.pdbx_strand_id
1 'polypeptide(L)' 'MCGYCARAKRLLDEKGVDYKEFNYSEDPTIRKEMISKANGANTFPQIFIGSEHIGGCDDLFALERRGHLDGLLSADI' A
#
# COMPACT_ATOMS: atom_id res chain seq x y z
N MET A 1 14.40 -4.69 6.18
CA MET A 1 13.75 -5.78 5.42
C MET A 1 12.38 -6.04 6.05
N CYS A 2 11.29 -5.76 5.34
CA CYS A 2 9.92 -5.90 5.88
C CYS A 2 9.18 -7.00 5.10
N GLY A 3 8.90 -8.13 5.76
CA GLY A 3 8.20 -9.26 5.13
C GLY A 3 6.75 -8.95 4.72
N TYR A 4 6.11 -7.99 5.39
CA TYR A 4 4.77 -7.52 5.02
C TYR A 4 4.78 -6.71 3.73
N CYS A 5 5.77 -5.83 3.52
CA CYS A 5 5.92 -5.10 2.26
C CYS A 5 6.09 -6.05 1.07
N ALA A 6 6.93 -7.09 1.23
CA ALA A 6 7.15 -8.07 0.17
C ALA A 6 5.88 -8.84 -0.20
N ARG A 7 5.03 -9.19 0.79
CA ARG A 7 3.75 -9.85 0.55
C ARG A 7 2.75 -8.96 -0.18
N ALA A 8 2.64 -7.69 0.23
CA ALA A 8 1.76 -6.74 -0.44
C ALA A 8 2.17 -6.51 -1.90
N LYS A 9 3.48 -6.32 -2.15
CA LYS A 9 4.02 -6.19 -3.51
C LYS A 9 3.71 -7.38 -4.38
N ARG A 10 3.96 -8.59 -3.87
CA ARG A 10 3.66 -9.83 -4.60
C ARG A 10 2.19 -9.93 -4.99
N LEU A 11 1.26 -9.53 -4.12
CA LEU A 11 -0.17 -9.52 -4.46
C LEU A 11 -0.47 -8.56 -5.61
N LEU A 12 0.12 -7.36 -5.59
CA LEU A 12 -0.02 -6.38 -6.68
C LEU A 12 0.63 -6.88 -7.98
N ASP A 13 1.80 -7.52 -7.89
CA ASP A 13 2.46 -8.15 -9.04
C ASP A 13 1.60 -9.28 -9.63
N GLU A 14 0.95 -10.10 -8.79
CA GLU A 14 0.01 -11.15 -9.20
C GLU A 14 -1.23 -10.57 -9.90
N LYS A 15 -1.65 -9.35 -9.52
CA LYS A 15 -2.71 -8.61 -10.20
C LYS A 15 -2.25 -7.92 -11.49
N GLY A 16 -0.94 -7.85 -11.74
CA GLY A 16 -0.37 -7.19 -12.91
C GLY A 16 -0.57 -5.68 -12.90
N VAL A 17 -0.61 -5.06 -11.72
CA VAL A 17 -0.77 -3.61 -11.59
C VAL A 17 0.55 -2.92 -11.31
N ASP A 18 0.73 -1.74 -11.92
CA ASP A 18 1.88 -0.89 -11.64
C ASP A 18 1.70 -0.19 -10.28
N TYR A 19 2.74 -0.19 -9.47
CA TYR A 19 2.76 0.50 -8.18
C TYR A 19 4.10 1.19 -7.96
N LYS A 20 4.07 2.26 -7.15
CA LYS A 20 5.26 2.98 -6.76
C LYS A 20 5.62 2.67 -5.32
N GLU A 21 6.79 2.07 -5.12
CA GLU A 21 7.32 1.89 -3.78
C GLU A 21 8.08 3.12 -3.30
N PHE A 22 7.85 3.49 -2.04
CA PHE A 22 8.57 4.56 -1.37
C PHE A 22 9.30 3.98 -0.16
N ASN A 23 10.62 3.93 -0.24
CA ASN A 23 11.44 3.39 0.83
C ASN A 23 11.90 4.49 1.77
N TYR A 24 11.39 4.48 3.01
CA TYR A 24 11.82 5.45 4.04
C TYR A 24 13.29 5.29 4.44
N SER A 25 13.93 4.17 4.10
CA SER A 25 15.35 3.96 4.35
C SER A 25 16.22 4.87 3.50
N GLU A 26 15.70 5.33 2.36
CA GLU A 26 16.43 6.20 1.43
C GLU A 26 16.29 7.67 1.83
N ASP A 27 15.12 8.09 2.35
CA ASP A 27 14.93 9.44 2.85
C ASP A 27 13.98 9.50 4.07
N PRO A 28 14.45 9.97 5.24
CA PRO A 28 13.62 10.11 6.43
C PRO A 28 12.51 11.18 6.29
N THR A 29 12.58 12.08 5.32
CA THR A 29 11.52 13.05 5.04
C THR A 29 10.29 12.40 4.41
N ILE A 30 10.48 11.40 3.54
CA ILE A 30 9.39 10.60 2.95
C ILE A 30 8.57 9.92 4.04
N ARG A 31 9.21 9.47 5.13
CA ARG A 31 8.51 8.91 6.28
C ARG A 31 7.51 9.89 6.88
N LYS A 32 7.91 11.14 7.10
CA LYS A 32 7.03 12.16 7.68
C LYS A 32 5.86 12.48 6.75
N GLU A 33 6.13 12.57 5.45
CA GLU A 33 5.08 12.81 4.45
C GLU A 33 4.08 11.65 4.39
N MET A 34 4.57 10.41 4.37
CA MET A 34 3.75 9.19 4.41
C MET A 34 2.91 9.08 5.68
N ILE A 35 3.48 9.39 6.85
CA ILE A 35 2.72 9.43 8.12
C ILE A 35 1.65 10.52 8.07
N SER A 36 1.97 11.70 7.52
CA SER A 36 0.99 12.78 7.36
C SER A 36 -0.15 12.38 6.42
N LYS A 37 0.17 11.69 5.33
CA LYS A 37 -0.81 11.15 4.37
C LYS A 37 -1.64 10.02 4.96
N ALA A 38 -1.06 9.21 5.85
CA ALA A 38 -1.73 8.10 6.53
C ALA A 38 -2.54 8.55 7.76
N ASN A 39 -2.95 9.83 7.84
CA ASN A 39 -3.66 10.40 9.00
C ASN A 39 -2.94 10.19 10.35
N GLY A 40 -1.61 10.20 10.37
CA GLY A 40 -0.81 10.00 11.57
C GLY A 40 -0.56 8.53 11.92
N ALA A 41 -1.01 7.58 11.09
CA ALA A 41 -0.69 6.17 11.30
C ALA A 41 0.81 5.91 11.10
N ASN A 42 1.44 5.29 12.10
CA ASN A 42 2.87 4.94 12.12
C ASN A 42 3.11 3.44 11.90
N THR A 43 2.06 2.70 11.54
CA THR A 43 2.12 1.27 11.25
C THR A 43 2.67 1.09 9.84
N PHE A 44 3.59 0.16 9.58
CA PHE A 44 4.09 -0.09 8.23
C PHE A 44 3.89 -1.57 7.86
N PRO A 45 3.61 -1.89 6.59
CA PRO A 45 3.48 -1.00 5.42
C PRO A 45 2.22 -0.12 5.46
N GLN A 46 2.27 1.03 4.79
CA GLN A 46 1.10 1.86 4.47
C GLN A 46 0.84 1.78 2.97
N ILE A 47 -0.37 1.39 2.61
CA ILE A 47 -0.78 1.12 1.23
C ILE A 47 -1.86 2.13 0.85
N PHE A 48 -1.66 2.75 -0.30
CA PHE A 48 -2.57 3.73 -0.90
C PHE A 48 -2.86 3.28 -2.32
N ILE A 49 -4.13 3.35 -2.70
CA ILE A 49 -4.60 3.07 -4.07
C ILE A 49 -5.28 4.35 -4.54
N GLY A 50 -4.67 5.02 -5.52
CA GLY A 50 -5.07 6.36 -5.94
C GLY A 50 -5.04 7.38 -4.79
N SER A 51 -6.23 7.85 -4.41
CA SER A 51 -6.44 8.76 -3.28
C SER A 51 -6.90 8.07 -2.00
N GLU A 52 -7.22 6.77 -2.07
CA GLU A 52 -7.77 6.02 -0.96
C GLU A 52 -6.66 5.37 -0.13
N HIS A 53 -6.72 5.60 1.19
CA HIS A 53 -5.82 4.99 2.15
C HIS A 53 -6.36 3.63 2.58
N ILE A 54 -5.70 2.57 2.12
CA ILE A 54 -6.10 1.19 2.42
C ILE A 54 -5.65 0.79 3.84
N GLY A 55 -4.48 1.27 4.25
CA GLY A 55 -3.88 0.92 5.54
C GLY A 55 -2.74 -0.09 5.39
N GLY A 56 -2.81 -1.19 6.13
CA GLY A 56 -1.73 -2.17 6.24
C GLY A 56 -1.74 -3.25 5.16
N CYS A 57 -0.76 -4.15 5.27
CA CYS A 57 -0.76 -5.39 4.50
C CYS A 57 -2.04 -6.20 4.74
N ASP A 58 -2.47 -6.32 6.00
CA ASP A 58 -3.67 -7.10 6.33
C ASP A 58 -4.95 -6.52 5.71
N ASP A 59 -5.05 -5.18 5.64
CA ASP A 59 -6.17 -4.49 5.01
C ASP A 59 -6.20 -4.71 3.49
N LEU A 60 -5.04 -4.66 2.83
CA LEU A 60 -4.93 -5.00 1.41
C LEU A 60 -5.42 -6.43 1.13
N PHE A 61 -4.94 -7.40 1.91
CA PHE A 61 -5.40 -8.78 1.78
C PHE A 61 -6.87 -8.95 2.17
N ALA A 62 -7.40 -8.11 3.07
CA ALA A 62 -8.83 -8.11 3.40
C ALA A 62 -9.68 -7.62 2.23
N LEU A 63 -9.25 -6.60 1.50
CA LEU A 63 -9.91 -6.13 0.27
C LEU A 63 -9.88 -7.18 -0.83
N GLU A 64 -8.74 -7.85 -0.99
CA GLU A 64 -8.60 -8.95 -1.94
C GLU A 64 -9.56 -10.10 -1.60
N ARG A 65 -9.60 -10.53 -0.34
CA ARG A 65 -10.55 -11.58 0.11
C ARG A 65 -12.01 -11.17 -0.07
N ARG A 66 -12.30 -9.87 -0.07
CA ARG A 66 -13.64 -9.32 -0.33
C ARG A 66 -13.94 -9.14 -1.82
N GLY A 67 -12.96 -9.32 -2.71
CA GLY A 67 -13.09 -9.06 -4.15
C GLY A 67 -13.24 -7.57 -4.49
N HIS A 68 -12.90 -6.67 -3.57
CA HIS A 68 -13.02 -5.22 -3.77
C HIS A 68 -11.71 -4.60 -4.28
N LEU A 69 -10.58 -5.30 -4.08
CA LEU A 69 -9.27 -4.82 -4.51
C LEU A 69 -9.19 -4.63 -6.03
N ASP A 70 -9.67 -5.59 -6.82
CA ASP A 70 -9.67 -5.49 -8.29
C ASP A 70 -10.45 -4.27 -8.79
N GLY A 71 -11.58 -3.95 -8.14
CA GLY A 71 -12.39 -2.78 -8.47
C GLY A 71 -11.65 -1.47 -8.19
N LEU A 72 -10.97 -1.39 -7.04
CA LEU A 72 -10.15 -0.22 -6.68
C LEU A 72 -8.96 -0.05 -7.61
N LEU A 73 -8.28 -1.15 -7.96
CA LEU A 73 -7.15 -1.14 -8.88
C LEU A 73 -7.55 -0.77 -10.31
N SER A 74 -8.72 -1.23 -10.77
CA SER A 74 -9.22 -0.91 -12.12
C SER A 74 -9.78 0.51 -12.23
N ALA A 75 -10.22 1.10 -11.12
CA ALA A 75 -10.79 2.45 -11.10
C ALA A 75 -9.74 3.57 -11.19
N ASP A 76 -8.46 3.25 -10.94
CA ASP A 76 -7.34 4.20 -10.95
C ASP A 76 -6.49 4.12 -12.24
N ILE A 77 -7.00 3.45 -13.29
CA ILE A 77 -6.38 3.35 -14.63
C ILE A 77 -6.92 4.45 -15.57
#